data_AF-A0AAQ4R8F3-F1
#
_entry.id   AF-A0AAQ4R8F3-F1
#
_cell.length_a   1.000
_cell.length_b   1.000
_cell.length_c   1.000
_cell.angle_alpha   90.00
_cell.angle_beta   90.00
_cell.angle_gamma   90.00
#
_symmetry.space_group_name_H-M   'P 1'
#
loop_
_entity.id
_entity.type
_entity.pdbx_description
1 polymer ?
#
loop_
_entity_poly.entity_id
_entity_poly.type
_entity_poly.pdbx_seq_one_letter_code
_entity_poly.pdbx_strand_id
1 'polypeptide(L)'
;MLNEDELKDAVLLVFANKQDLPNALTVNELTDKLGLQTLRHKNWQIQSTCATQGAGLDEAQLHRTAEKAQTFNPETFALPEPMLTKRTRLVDNV
;
A
#
# COMPACT_ATOMS: atom_id res chain seq x y z
N MET A 1 8.55 -14.40 12.01
CA MET A 1 7.47 -13.48 11.60
C MET A 1 7.89 -12.56 10.46
N LEU A 2 8.51 -11.38 10.66
CA LEU A 2 8.71 -10.44 9.52
C LEU A 2 9.71 -10.91 8.43
N ASN A 3 10.54 -11.91 8.73
CA ASN A 3 11.51 -12.51 7.80
C ASN A 3 10.99 -13.79 7.12
N GLU A 4 9.72 -14.15 7.33
CA GLU A 4 9.10 -15.28 6.62
C GLU A 4 8.92 -14.91 5.15
N ASP A 5 9.17 -15.86 4.25
CA ASP A 5 9.16 -15.64 2.80
C ASP A 5 7.78 -15.17 2.31
N GLU A 6 6.72 -15.67 2.95
CA GLU A 6 5.33 -15.28 2.70
C GLU A 6 5.07 -13.79 2.99
N LEU A 7 5.89 -13.16 3.82
CA LEU A 7 5.77 -11.77 4.26
C LEU A 7 6.83 -10.86 3.65
N LYS A 8 7.72 -11.37 2.79
CA LYS A 8 8.81 -10.60 2.17
C LYS A 8 8.29 -9.34 1.46
N ASP A 9 7.28 -9.50 0.61
CA ASP A 9 6.71 -8.43 -0.21
C ASP A 9 5.51 -7.73 0.46
N ALA A 10 5.17 -8.11 1.70
CA ALA A 10 4.09 -7.48 2.44
C ALA A 10 4.50 -6.09 2.95
N VAL A 11 3.62 -5.11 2.70
CA VAL A 11 3.69 -3.76 3.30
C VAL A 11 3.30 -3.84 4.77
N LEU A 12 4.14 -3.27 5.64
CA LEU A 12 3.93 -3.22 7.09
C LEU A 12 3.22 -1.92 7.48
N LEU A 13 2.00 -2.02 8.00
CA LEU A 13 1.29 -0.89 8.60
C LEU A 13 1.30 -1.04 10.13
N VAL A 14 1.81 -0.04 10.82
CA VAL A 14 1.89 0.03 12.28
C VAL A 14 0.90 1.06 12.80
N PHE A 15 -0.01 0.61 13.66
CA PHE A 15 -0.90 1.51 14.38
C PHE A 15 -0.25 1.90 15.71
N ALA A 16 0.18 3.16 15.83
CA ALA A 16 0.55 3.76 17.10
C ALA A 16 -0.73 4.06 17.88
N ASN A 17 -1.34 3.01 18.43
CA ASN A 17 -2.66 3.06 19.06
C ASN A 17 -2.60 3.56 20.51
N LYS A 18 -3.77 3.94 21.05
CA LYS A 18 -3.99 4.46 22.40
C LYS A 18 -3.40 5.85 22.64
N GLN A 19 -3.41 6.69 21.61
CA GLN A 19 -2.89 8.07 21.68
C GLN A 19 -3.76 9.00 22.55
N ASP A 20 -4.89 8.51 23.02
CA ASP A 20 -5.75 9.14 24.03
C ASP A 20 -5.22 9.01 25.46
N LEU A 21 -4.32 8.05 25.73
CA LEU A 21 -3.85 7.80 27.09
C LEU A 21 -2.74 8.76 27.52
N PRO A 22 -2.70 9.13 28.82
CA PRO A 22 -1.55 9.84 29.36
C PRO A 22 -0.30 8.99 29.22
N ASN A 23 0.82 9.62 28.85
CA ASN A 23 2.12 8.97 28.58
C ASN A 23 2.14 8.07 27.33
N ALA A 24 1.18 8.22 26.41
CA ALA A 24 1.31 7.59 25.10
C ALA A 24 2.62 8.05 24.43
N LEU A 25 3.37 7.08 23.90
CA LEU A 25 4.57 7.39 23.13
C LEU A 25 4.18 8.03 21.81
N THR A 26 4.95 9.03 21.41
CA THR A 26 4.82 9.65 20.10
C THR A 26 5.17 8.66 19.00
N VAL A 27 4.70 8.95 17.79
CA VAL A 27 5.03 8.16 16.59
C VAL A 27 6.54 8.06 16.38
N ASN A 28 7.28 9.13 16.64
CA ASN A 28 8.74 9.14 16.49
C ASN A 28 9.43 8.20 17.49
N GLU A 29 9.06 8.29 18.77
CA GLU A 29 9.61 7.40 19.80
C GLU A 29 9.29 5.93 19.53
N LEU A 30 8.09 5.64 19.04
CA LEU A 30 7.69 4.29 18.62
C LEU A 30 8.49 3.82 17.40
N THR A 31 8.72 4.69 16.43
CA THR A 31 9.52 4.40 15.23
C THR A 31 10.93 3.96 15.61
N ASP A 32 11.55 4.67 16.55
CA ASP A 32 12.89 4.38 17.03
C ASP A 32 12.93 3.08 17.87
N LYS A 33 12.00 2.94 18.83
CA LYS A 33 11.93 1.77 19.72
C LYS A 33 11.62 0.48 18.98
N LEU A 34 10.80 0.54 17.93
CA LEU A 34 10.50 -0.60 17.06
C LEU A 34 11.57 -0.83 15.99
N GLY A 35 12.56 0.07 15.88
CA GLY A 35 13.63 -0.04 14.90
C GLY A 35 13.13 0.01 13.46
N LEU A 36 12.01 0.68 13.18
CA LEU A 36 11.42 0.70 11.83
C LEU A 36 12.39 1.29 10.80
N GLN A 37 13.21 2.26 11.23
CA GLN A 37 14.29 2.82 10.41
C GLN A 37 15.28 1.77 9.90
N THR A 38 15.46 0.66 10.60
CA THR A 38 16.37 -0.42 10.18
C THR A 38 15.80 -1.29 9.07
N LEU A 39 14.48 -1.25 8.85
CA LEU A 39 13.76 -2.04 7.85
C LEU A 39 13.87 -1.42 6.44
N ARG A 40 15.09 -1.17 5.97
CA ARG A 40 15.38 -0.50 4.68
C ARG A 40 14.83 -1.24 3.45
N HIS A 41 14.63 -2.55 3.56
CA HIS A 41 14.16 -3.41 2.47
C HIS A 41 12.65 -3.69 2.51
N LYS A 42 11.92 -3.07 3.45
CA LYS A 42 10.49 -3.27 3.60
C LYS A 42 9.79 -1.92 3.56
N ASN A 43 8.72 -1.82 2.79
CA ASN A 43 7.86 -0.66 2.85
C ASN A 43 7.04 -0.72 4.15
N TRP A 44 7.22 0.27 5.01
CA TRP A 44 6.52 0.38 6.28
C TRP A 44 5.94 1.77 6.46
N GLN A 45 4.84 1.83 7.17
CA GLN A 45 4.21 3.06 7.59
C GLN A 45 3.74 2.93 9.03
N ILE A 46 3.77 4.04 9.77
CA ILE A 46 3.21 4.15 11.11
C ILE A 46 2.20 5.29 11.15
N GLN A 47 1.04 5.04 11.77
CA GLN A 47 -0.03 6.02 11.90
C GLN A 47 -0.48 6.14 13.37
N SER A 48 -0.54 7.37 13.87
CA SER A 48 -1.12 7.71 15.17
C SER A 48 -2.61 7.37 15.18
N THR A 49 -3.08 6.63 16.19
CA THR A 49 -4.47 6.16 16.27
C THR A 49 -5.05 6.13 17.68
N CYS A 50 -6.37 6.29 17.74
CA CYS A 50 -7.19 6.01 18.91
C CYS A 50 -8.38 5.14 18.49
N ALA A 51 -8.23 3.82 18.64
CA ALA A 51 -9.23 2.87 18.15
C ALA A 51 -10.61 3.04 18.80
N THR A 52 -10.68 3.48 20.06
CA THR A 52 -11.94 3.70 20.78
C THR A 52 -12.73 4.89 20.25
N GLN A 53 -12.04 5.85 19.62
CA GLN A 53 -12.63 7.05 19.03
C GLN A 53 -12.66 7.00 17.49
N GLY A 54 -12.07 5.95 16.90
CA GLY A 54 -11.93 5.79 15.46
C GLY A 54 -10.87 6.69 14.80
N ALA A 55 -10.17 7.53 15.57
CA ALA A 55 -9.21 8.50 15.02
C ALA A 55 -8.00 7.80 14.39
N GLY A 56 -7.60 8.26 13.20
CA GLY A 56 -6.41 7.79 12.48
C GLY A 56 -6.58 6.46 11.73
N LEU A 57 -7.75 5.80 11.83
CA LEU A 57 -8.00 4.51 11.17
C LEU A 57 -8.21 4.66 9.67
N ASP A 58 -8.93 5.70 9.25
CA ASP A 58 -9.25 5.95 7.84
C ASP A 58 -8.01 6.43 7.09
N GLU A 59 -7.21 7.30 7.72
CA GLU A 59 -5.95 7.80 7.17
C GLU A 59 -4.94 6.65 6.96
N ALA A 60 -4.85 5.73 7.92
CA ALA A 60 -4.00 4.55 7.81
C ALA A 60 -4.43 3.64 6.64
N GLN A 61 -5.73 3.43 6.46
CA GLN A 61 -6.27 2.61 5.37
C GLN A 61 -6.06 3.29 4.01
N LEU A 62 -6.31 4.60 3.92
CA LEU A 62 -6.16 5.36 2.69
C LEU A 62 -4.69 5.37 2.21
N HIS A 63 -3.74 5.62 3.10
CA HIS A 63 -2.33 5.67 2.73
C HIS A 63 -1.82 4.33 2.18
N ARG A 64 -2.26 3.21 2.76
CA ARG A 64 -1.95 1.86 2.23
C ARG A 64 -2.45 1.66 0.80
N THR A 65 -3.58 2.26 0.46
CA THR A 65 -4.23 2.12 -0.85
C THR A 65 -3.58 3.04 -1.88
N ALA A 66 -3.17 4.24 -1.46
CA ALA A 66 -2.53 5.24 -2.31
C ALA A 66 -1.12 4.84 -2.76
N GLU A 67 -0.32 4.19 -1.92
CA GLU A 67 1.01 3.68 -2.34
C GLU A 67 0.90 2.58 -3.39
N LYS A 68 -0.07 1.66 -3.25
CA LYS A 68 -0.31 0.62 -4.26
C LYS A 68 -0.76 1.19 -5.62
N ALA A 69 -1.43 2.34 -5.62
CA ALA A 69 -1.86 3.00 -6.86
C ALA A 69 -0.67 3.57 -7.66
N GLN A 70 0.44 3.94 -7.02
CA GLN A 70 1.64 4.42 -7.72
C GLN A 70 2.50 3.30 -8.29
N THR A 71 2.41 2.08 -7.74
CA THR A 71 3.06 0.88 -8.31
C THR A 71 2.16 0.13 -9.32
N PHE A 72 0.92 0.58 -9.51
CA PHE A 72 0.02 -0.01 -10.50
C PHE A 72 0.46 0.39 -11.90
N ASN A 73 1.15 -0.53 -12.60
CA ASN A 73 1.42 -0.39 -14.02
C ASN A 73 0.15 -0.79 -14.81
N PRO A 74 -0.54 0.15 -15.49
CA PRO A 74 -1.72 -0.18 -16.28
C PRO A 74 -1.41 -1.12 -17.45
N GLU A 75 -0.15 -1.23 -17.90
CA GLU A 75 0.25 -2.13 -18.99
C GLU A 75 0.32 -3.60 -18.56
N THR A 76 0.40 -3.91 -17.27
CA THR A 76 0.51 -5.30 -16.78
C THR A 76 -0.84 -6.05 -16.81
N PHE A 77 -1.96 -5.36 -17.03
CA PHE A 77 -3.29 -5.96 -17.13
C PHE A 77 -3.94 -5.82 -18.52
N ALA A 78 -3.22 -5.29 -19.51
CA ALA A 78 -3.65 -5.38 -20.90
C ALA A 78 -3.59 -6.86 -21.32
N LEU A 79 -4.75 -7.49 -21.47
CA LEU A 79 -4.84 -8.83 -22.07
C LEU A 79 -4.07 -8.80 -23.40
N PRO A 80 -3.24 -9.81 -23.71
CA PRO A 80 -2.60 -9.87 -25.02
C PRO A 80 -3.70 -9.99 -26.08
N GLU A 81 -3.87 -8.95 -26.87
CA GLU A 81 -4.74 -8.92 -28.05
C GLU A 81 -4.59 -10.22 -28.85
N PRO A 82 -5.61 -11.10 -28.94
CA PRO A 82 -5.57 -12.17 -29.89
C PRO A 82 -6.13 -11.65 -31.21
N MET A 83 -5.21 -11.47 -32.16
CA MET A 83 -5.40 -11.94 -33.53
C MET A 83 -6.70 -11.48 -34.24
N LEU A 84 -6.80 -10.21 -34.62
CA LEU A 84 -7.63 -9.84 -35.78
C LEU A 84 -6.76 -9.49 -37.00
N THR A 85 -6.04 -10.50 -37.49
CA THR A 85 -5.47 -10.45 -38.84
C THR A 85 -6.59 -10.68 -39.86
N LYS A 86 -6.86 -9.64 -40.64
CA LYS A 86 -7.47 -9.62 -41.99
C LYS A 86 -8.95 -10.01 -42.09
N ARG A 87 -9.80 -8.97 -42.20
CA ARG A 87 -10.92 -8.98 -43.15
C ARG A 87 -10.94 -7.69 -43.97
N THR A 88 -10.19 -7.76 -45.06
CA THR A 88 -10.55 -7.29 -46.42
C THR A 88 -10.96 -5.81 -46.58
N ARG A 89 -10.06 -5.04 -47.22
CA ARG A 89 -10.45 -3.99 -48.18
C ARG A 89 -11.57 -4.51 -49.07
N LEU A 90 -12.72 -3.85 -49.11
CA LEU A 90 -13.50 -3.51 -50.32
C LEU A 90 -14.92 -3.13 -49.89
N VAL A 91 -15.22 -1.83 -49.97
CA VAL A 91 -16.37 -1.16 -50.62
C VAL A 91 -16.30 0.30 -50.13
N ASP A 92 -15.57 1.14 -50.86
CA ASP A 92 -16.11 2.05 -51.88
C ASP A 92 -17.02 3.10 -51.19
N ASN A 93 -16.55 4.34 -50.99
CA ASN A 93 -16.73 5.40 -51.98
C ASN A 93 -18.09 5.30 -52.68
N VAL A 94 -19.14 5.67 -51.96
CA VAL A 94 -20.32 6.38 -52.50
C VAL A 94 -20.73 7.44 -51.49
#